data_AF-A0A4Q7L1M6-F1
#
_entry.id   AF-A0A4Q7L1M6-F1
#
_cell.length_a   1.000
_cell.length_b   1.000
_cell.length_c   1.000
_cell.angle_alpha   90.00
_cell.angle_beta   90.00
_cell.angle_gamma   90.00
#
_symmetry.space_group_name_H-M   'P 1'
#
loop_
_entity.id
_entity.type
_entity.pdbx_description
1 polymer ?
#
loop_
_entity_poly.entity_id
_entity_poly.type
_entity_poly.pdbx_seq_one_letter_code
_entity_poly.pdbx_strand_id
1 'polypeptide(L)'
;MTRRAAAGLAAAITMLVCPAAVAQAQQPGCSAPVAQGEPQPPAGQDPLIARLGLERAHELATGAGVTVGVVDSGVDWQHPKLTGALAGPGTQIDESGTLSAGQPLDCAPHGTMVAGLIAARRGTDPRVYGIAPQSAIYPVRFASPVENLRRDLLARGIRDAVDHGARVLNLSFATPVDDPAIRAAVADAVARGVVVVAAAGNEGRTQPGQTWYPAAYDGVLAVAAVDERGRPVEESNAGDWVDIAAPGVALTTTAPGGRYLTVGGTSFATAVVSGTAALVLQRYPKATAAEVADRLTSTAVRIAGPRDRRVGAGIVDPYAALTAPGAAVPSAPPRPKQIEVAPLPHEDTALPPLAKTALGWGGALLALAAIFAGVLVLRWARRSATGPARSAADPPEVDLL
;
A
#
# COMPACT_ATOMS: atom_id res chain seq x y z
N MET A 1 -11.86 -32.40 79.21
CA MET A 1 -11.87 -30.94 78.91
C MET A 1 -10.52 -30.56 78.29
N THR A 2 -10.52 -30.25 76.98
CA THR A 2 -9.73 -29.21 76.24
C THR A 2 -8.24 -29.00 76.59
N ARG A 3 -7.23 -28.97 75.69
CA ARG A 3 -7.12 -28.36 74.34
C ARG A 3 -5.75 -28.73 73.68
N ARG A 4 -5.75 -28.60 72.35
CA ARG A 4 -4.70 -28.65 71.28
C ARG A 4 -3.26 -28.14 71.57
N ALA A 5 -2.27 -28.74 70.89
CA ALA A 5 -1.12 -28.09 70.21
C ALA A 5 -0.40 -29.12 69.29
N ALA A 6 -0.54 -29.04 67.96
CA ALA A 6 0.37 -28.40 66.99
C ALA A 6 1.50 -29.32 66.49
N ALA A 7 1.25 -29.97 65.35
CA ALA A 7 2.25 -30.70 64.56
C ALA A 7 2.82 -29.75 63.49
N GLY A 8 4.15 -29.57 63.48
CA GLY A 8 4.88 -28.92 62.41
C GLY A 8 5.33 -29.95 61.38
N LEU A 9 4.91 -29.81 60.13
CA LEU A 9 5.43 -30.58 59.00
C LEU A 9 6.09 -29.60 58.02
N ALA A 10 7.41 -29.67 57.91
CA ALA A 10 8.19 -28.94 56.93
C ALA A 10 8.10 -29.66 55.57
N ALA A 11 7.48 -29.04 54.58
CA ALA A 11 7.49 -29.51 53.20
C ALA A 11 8.57 -28.74 52.42
N ALA A 12 9.62 -29.46 52.01
CA ALA A 12 10.61 -28.97 51.06
C ALA A 12 9.99 -28.91 49.65
N ILE A 13 9.91 -27.72 49.06
CA ILE A 13 9.46 -27.52 47.69
C ILE A 13 10.69 -27.41 46.79
N THR A 14 10.95 -28.44 46.01
CA THR A 14 11.92 -28.46 44.92
C THR A 14 11.37 -27.61 43.78
N MET A 15 11.92 -26.41 43.56
CA MET A 15 11.57 -25.58 42.39
C MET A 15 12.18 -26.20 41.13
N LEU A 16 11.32 -26.79 40.30
CA LEU A 16 11.61 -27.19 38.94
C LEU A 16 11.68 -25.91 38.07
N VAL A 17 12.88 -25.49 37.69
CA VAL A 17 13.08 -24.38 36.74
C VAL A 17 12.75 -24.89 35.34
N CYS A 18 11.55 -24.58 34.87
CA CYS A 18 11.19 -24.76 33.46
C CYS A 18 11.76 -23.57 32.66
N PRO A 19 12.50 -23.79 31.56
CA PRO A 19 12.93 -22.69 30.71
C PRO A 19 11.68 -22.04 30.10
N ALA A 20 11.46 -20.77 30.42
CA ALA A 20 10.39 -19.99 29.83
C ALA A 20 10.59 -19.94 28.30
N ALA A 21 9.75 -20.66 27.57
CA ALA A 21 9.52 -20.37 26.17
C ALA A 21 9.09 -18.91 26.09
N VAL A 22 9.85 -18.10 25.36
CA VAL A 22 9.49 -16.72 25.06
C VAL A 22 8.23 -16.77 24.21
N ALA A 23 7.07 -16.64 24.85
CA ALA A 23 5.79 -16.48 24.17
C ALA A 23 5.87 -15.17 23.39
N GLN A 24 5.96 -15.25 22.06
CA GLN A 24 5.78 -14.10 21.20
C GLN A 24 4.36 -13.56 21.44
N ALA A 25 4.27 -12.34 21.95
CA ALA A 25 2.98 -11.67 22.12
C ALA A 25 2.36 -11.44 20.74
N GLN A 26 1.46 -12.35 20.34
CA GLN A 26 0.59 -12.13 19.19
C GLN A 26 -0.31 -10.94 19.52
N GLN A 27 -0.12 -9.85 18.77
CA GLN A 27 -0.91 -8.62 18.89
C GLN A 27 -2.40 -8.97 18.67
N PRO A 28 -3.29 -8.73 19.64
CA PRO A 28 -4.69 -9.11 19.52
C PRO A 28 -5.34 -8.28 18.41
N GLY A 29 -5.67 -8.93 17.29
CA GLY A 29 -6.45 -8.32 16.19
C GLY A 29 -5.87 -8.44 14.78
N CYS A 30 -4.59 -8.80 14.62
CA CYS A 30 -4.02 -9.06 13.28
C CYS A 30 -3.79 -10.56 13.09
N SER A 31 -4.85 -11.28 12.74
CA SER A 31 -4.74 -12.59 12.11
C SER A 31 -4.72 -12.34 10.62
N ALA A 32 -3.66 -12.73 9.90
CA ALA A 32 -3.69 -12.68 8.44
C ALA A 32 -4.97 -13.41 7.96
N PRO A 33 -5.87 -12.77 7.21
CA PRO A 33 -7.07 -13.44 6.75
C PRO A 33 -6.66 -14.53 5.76
N VAL A 34 -6.68 -15.78 6.22
CA VAL A 34 -6.64 -16.94 5.34
C VAL A 34 -8.01 -17.01 4.66
N ALA A 35 -8.20 -16.24 3.59
CA ALA A 35 -9.35 -16.45 2.71
C ALA A 35 -9.13 -17.80 2.00
N GLN A 36 -9.61 -18.87 2.60
CA GLN A 36 -9.60 -20.18 1.96
C GLN A 36 -10.56 -20.15 0.76
N GLY A 37 -10.04 -20.50 -0.42
CA GLY A 37 -10.87 -20.73 -1.62
C GLY A 37 -10.74 -19.72 -2.76
N GLU A 38 -9.94 -18.64 -2.62
CA GLU A 38 -9.67 -17.80 -3.79
C GLU A 38 -8.68 -18.47 -4.76
N PRO A 39 -9.02 -18.57 -6.05
CA PRO A 39 -8.11 -19.09 -7.07
C PRO A 39 -6.80 -18.31 -7.05
N GLN A 40 -5.68 -19.03 -6.87
CA GLN A 40 -4.37 -18.41 -6.98
C GLN A 40 -4.04 -18.13 -8.44
N PRO A 41 -3.29 -17.06 -8.75
CA PRO A 41 -2.71 -16.86 -10.07
C PRO A 41 -2.02 -18.14 -10.58
N PRO A 42 -2.04 -18.39 -11.90
CA PRO A 42 -1.45 -19.59 -12.47
C PRO A 42 0.02 -19.74 -12.09
N ALA A 43 0.50 -20.98 -12.00
CA ALA A 43 1.92 -21.24 -11.84
C ALA A 43 2.67 -20.82 -13.12
N GLY A 44 3.73 -20.02 -12.96
CA GLY A 44 4.53 -19.47 -14.04
C GLY A 44 5.06 -18.09 -13.68
N GLN A 45 6.28 -17.76 -14.10
CA GLN A 45 6.81 -16.42 -13.87
C GLN A 45 5.95 -15.39 -14.59
N ASP A 46 5.69 -14.28 -13.92
CA ASP A 46 5.02 -13.15 -14.52
C ASP A 46 5.79 -12.69 -15.79
N PRO A 47 5.15 -12.72 -16.98
CA PRO A 47 5.80 -12.32 -18.22
C PRO A 47 6.36 -10.89 -18.18
N LEU A 48 5.78 -9.99 -17.39
CA LEU A 48 6.23 -8.60 -17.25
C LEU A 48 7.54 -8.51 -16.50
N ILE A 49 7.71 -9.32 -15.46
CA ILE A 49 8.94 -9.42 -14.68
C ILE A 49 10.04 -10.11 -15.51
N ALA A 50 9.69 -11.12 -16.31
CA ALA A 50 10.63 -11.74 -17.25
C ALA A 50 11.10 -10.77 -18.35
N ARG A 51 10.22 -9.88 -18.84
CA ARG A 51 10.54 -8.88 -19.88
C ARG A 51 11.50 -7.79 -19.43
N LEU A 52 11.69 -7.61 -18.12
CA LEU A 52 12.70 -6.67 -17.57
C LEU A 52 14.13 -7.23 -17.62
N GLY A 53 14.36 -8.40 -18.22
CA GLY A 53 15.71 -8.97 -18.37
C GLY A 53 16.35 -9.40 -17.04
N LEU A 54 15.53 -9.68 -16.02
CA LEU A 54 16.00 -9.93 -14.66
C LEU A 54 16.89 -11.16 -14.51
N GLU A 55 16.75 -12.17 -15.36
CA GLU A 55 17.66 -13.32 -15.32
C GLU A 55 19.11 -12.87 -15.55
N ARG A 56 19.35 -12.07 -16.59
CA ARG A 56 20.67 -11.50 -16.89
C ARG A 56 21.09 -10.46 -15.86
N ALA A 57 20.16 -9.67 -15.33
CA ALA A 57 20.47 -8.71 -14.26
C ALA A 57 20.94 -9.45 -12.99
N HIS A 58 20.28 -10.56 -12.64
CA HIS A 58 20.60 -11.39 -11.47
C HIS A 58 21.94 -12.13 -11.56
N GLU A 59 22.49 -12.32 -12.77
CA GLU A 59 23.88 -12.78 -12.94
C GLU A 59 24.90 -11.74 -12.47
N LEU A 60 24.53 -10.45 -12.44
CA LEU A 60 25.40 -9.34 -12.08
C LEU A 60 25.16 -8.81 -10.67
N ALA A 61 23.90 -8.75 -10.23
CA ALA A 61 23.48 -8.27 -8.93
C ALA A 61 22.10 -8.82 -8.57
N THR A 62 21.88 -9.09 -7.29
CA THR A 62 20.64 -9.64 -6.70
C THR A 62 20.05 -8.73 -5.61
N GLY A 63 20.65 -7.58 -5.34
CA GLY A 63 20.34 -6.65 -4.25
C GLY A 63 21.02 -6.97 -2.91
N ALA A 64 21.90 -7.97 -2.86
CA ALA A 64 22.56 -8.39 -1.63
C ALA A 64 23.31 -7.23 -0.94
N GLY A 65 23.14 -7.12 0.38
CA GLY A 65 23.78 -6.06 1.19
C GLY A 65 23.09 -4.69 1.11
N VAL A 66 21.96 -4.58 0.42
CA VAL A 66 21.16 -3.35 0.34
C VAL A 66 19.86 -3.52 1.12
N THR A 67 19.59 -2.60 2.03
CA THR A 67 18.31 -2.50 2.75
C THR A 67 17.36 -1.54 2.05
N VAL A 68 16.15 -2.00 1.75
CA VAL A 68 15.05 -1.20 1.21
C VAL A 68 14.02 -0.97 2.32
N GLY A 69 13.83 0.29 2.69
CA GLY A 69 12.78 0.71 3.63
C GLY A 69 11.43 0.75 2.92
N VAL A 70 10.47 -0.04 3.39
CA VAL A 70 9.10 -0.08 2.86
C VAL A 70 8.19 0.61 3.89
N VAL A 71 7.83 1.86 3.61
CA VAL A 71 6.99 2.70 4.48
C VAL A 71 5.53 2.55 4.03
N ASP A 72 4.82 1.60 4.64
CA ASP A 72 3.57 1.05 4.11
C ASP A 72 2.70 0.40 5.22
N SER A 73 1.88 -0.62 4.89
CA SER A 73 0.98 -1.31 5.83
C SER A 73 1.63 -2.44 6.65
N GLY A 74 2.95 -2.63 6.52
CA GLY A 74 3.69 -3.74 7.13
C GLY A 74 4.07 -4.82 6.12
N VAL A 75 4.60 -5.95 6.60
CA VAL A 75 5.00 -7.07 5.74
C VAL A 75 4.68 -8.40 6.42
N ASP A 76 3.98 -9.29 5.71
CA ASP A 76 3.92 -10.70 6.07
C ASP A 76 5.25 -11.40 5.78
N TRP A 77 6.15 -11.33 6.76
CA TRP A 77 7.46 -11.96 6.74
C TRP A 77 7.40 -13.50 6.84
N GLN A 78 6.25 -14.06 7.20
CA GLN A 78 6.02 -15.50 7.26
C GLN A 78 5.68 -16.08 5.88
N HIS A 79 5.38 -15.22 4.90
CA HIS A 79 5.20 -15.64 3.52
C HIS A 79 6.45 -16.43 3.05
N PRO A 80 6.30 -17.64 2.46
CA PRO A 80 7.45 -18.48 2.09
C PRO A 80 8.46 -17.78 1.17
N LYS A 81 7.95 -16.89 0.30
CA LYS A 81 8.79 -16.07 -0.61
C LYS A 81 9.47 -14.88 0.07
N LEU A 82 9.10 -14.50 1.29
CA LEU A 82 9.71 -13.40 2.04
C LEU A 82 10.46 -13.89 3.30
N THR A 83 10.58 -15.21 3.46
CA THR A 83 11.35 -15.80 4.55
C THR A 83 12.81 -15.34 4.46
N GLY A 84 13.32 -14.76 5.55
CA GLY A 84 14.66 -14.18 5.61
C GLY A 84 14.86 -12.93 4.75
N ALA A 85 13.77 -12.28 4.30
CA ALA A 85 13.84 -11.01 3.58
C ALA A 85 14.00 -9.80 4.50
N LEU A 86 13.62 -9.89 5.78
CA LEU A 86 13.66 -8.74 6.68
C LEU A 86 15.09 -8.43 7.14
N ALA A 87 15.42 -7.14 7.22
CA ALA A 87 16.70 -6.63 7.75
C ALA A 87 16.84 -6.78 9.27
N GLY A 88 15.74 -7.13 9.97
CA GLY A 88 15.64 -7.21 11.42
C GLY A 88 14.19 -6.98 11.88
N PRO A 89 13.96 -6.66 13.15
CA PRO A 89 12.70 -6.09 13.58
C PRO A 89 12.44 -4.79 12.78
N GLY A 90 11.29 -4.71 12.14
CA GLY A 90 10.77 -3.44 11.61
C GLY A 90 10.09 -2.61 12.69
N THR A 91 9.44 -1.54 12.27
CA THR A 91 8.74 -0.62 13.17
C THR A 91 7.25 -0.65 12.95
N GLN A 92 6.50 -0.62 14.05
CA GLN A 92 5.08 -0.29 14.07
C GLN A 92 4.88 1.07 14.72
N ILE A 93 4.14 1.94 14.04
CA ILE A 93 3.76 3.27 14.48
C ILE A 93 2.25 3.28 14.75
N ASP A 94 1.86 3.54 15.99
CA ASP A 94 0.45 3.68 16.37
C ASP A 94 -0.10 5.11 16.14
N GLU A 95 -1.40 5.30 16.37
CA GLU A 95 -2.08 6.59 16.17
C GLU A 95 -1.57 7.71 17.11
N SER A 96 -0.99 7.34 18.25
CA SER A 96 -0.35 8.28 19.17
C SER A 96 1.03 8.73 18.69
N GLY A 97 1.60 8.01 17.72
CA GLY A 97 2.96 8.20 17.23
C GLY A 97 4.02 7.45 18.02
N THR A 98 3.61 6.48 18.85
CA THR A 98 4.54 5.60 19.56
C THR A 98 5.13 4.60 18.58
N LEU A 99 6.46 4.49 18.57
CA LEU A 99 7.21 3.52 17.80
C LEU A 99 7.44 2.27 18.63
N SER A 100 7.20 1.11 18.05
CA SER A 100 7.50 -0.19 18.64
C SER A 100 8.24 -1.07 17.64
N ALA A 101 9.37 -1.61 18.07
CA ALA A 101 10.12 -2.57 17.26
C ALA A 101 9.41 -3.93 17.28
N GLY A 102 9.35 -4.61 16.15
CA GLY A 102 8.72 -5.92 16.04
C GLY A 102 8.77 -6.46 14.62
N GLN A 103 7.98 -7.48 14.33
CA GLN A 103 7.79 -7.93 12.94
C GLN A 103 6.38 -7.51 12.52
N PRO A 104 6.22 -6.29 11.97
CA PRO A 104 4.90 -5.70 11.76
C PRO A 104 4.13 -6.47 10.70
N LEU A 105 3.28 -7.40 11.14
CA LEU A 105 2.43 -8.20 10.27
C LEU A 105 1.46 -7.29 9.51
N ASP A 106 1.34 -7.54 8.21
CA ASP A 106 0.50 -6.76 7.31
C ASP A 106 -0.95 -7.25 7.31
N CYS A 107 -1.86 -6.39 7.77
CA CYS A 107 -3.30 -6.70 7.80
C CYS A 107 -4.05 -6.08 6.61
N ALA A 108 -3.42 -5.20 5.80
CA ALA A 108 -4.03 -4.48 4.67
C ALA A 108 -3.48 -4.92 3.29
N PRO A 109 -2.89 -6.12 3.20
CA PRO A 109 -2.01 -6.65 2.15
C PRO A 109 -0.95 -5.80 1.41
N HIS A 110 -1.07 -4.48 1.36
CA HIS A 110 -0.35 -3.66 0.38
C HIS A 110 1.18 -3.70 0.54
N GLY A 111 1.70 -3.56 1.75
CA GLY A 111 3.14 -3.60 2.01
C GLY A 111 3.76 -4.98 1.74
N THR A 112 3.02 -6.07 1.95
CA THR A 112 3.44 -7.43 1.56
C THR A 112 3.52 -7.58 0.05
N MET A 113 2.58 -7.00 -0.70
CA MET A 113 2.59 -6.99 -2.17
C MET A 113 3.79 -6.22 -2.72
N VAL A 114 4.08 -5.05 -2.14
CA VAL A 114 5.25 -4.22 -2.46
C VAL A 114 6.55 -4.98 -2.15
N ALA A 115 6.67 -5.55 -0.94
CA ALA A 115 7.85 -6.31 -0.53
C ALA A 115 8.09 -7.54 -1.43
N GLY A 116 7.02 -8.19 -1.90
CA GLY A 116 7.08 -9.29 -2.86
C GLY A 116 7.77 -8.89 -4.17
N LEU A 117 7.34 -7.78 -4.78
CA LEU A 117 7.96 -7.29 -6.02
C LEU A 117 9.42 -6.87 -5.82
N ILE A 118 9.78 -6.35 -4.64
CA ILE A 118 11.16 -5.97 -4.36
C ILE A 118 12.03 -7.20 -4.10
N ALA A 119 11.68 -8.04 -3.13
CA ALA A 119 12.62 -8.98 -2.51
C ALA A 119 12.13 -10.43 -2.42
N ALA A 120 11.06 -10.82 -3.13
CA ALA A 120 10.62 -12.22 -3.13
C ALA A 120 11.78 -13.16 -3.54
N ARG A 121 12.09 -14.10 -2.64
CA ARG A 121 13.19 -15.05 -2.77
C ARG A 121 12.94 -16.00 -3.93
N ARG A 122 14.04 -16.43 -4.58
CA ARG A 122 14.01 -17.56 -5.50
C ARG A 122 13.69 -18.83 -4.73
N GLY A 123 12.95 -19.74 -5.37
CA GLY A 123 12.44 -20.95 -4.76
C GLY A 123 11.72 -21.82 -5.78
N THR A 124 11.16 -22.92 -5.30
CA THR A 124 10.47 -23.94 -6.12
C THR A 124 9.19 -23.43 -6.77
N ASP A 125 8.51 -22.46 -6.15
CA ASP A 125 7.38 -21.77 -6.76
C ASP A 125 7.89 -20.64 -7.68
N PRO A 126 7.67 -20.77 -9.01
CA PRO A 126 8.16 -19.80 -9.98
C PRO A 126 7.26 -18.58 -10.15
N ARG A 127 6.12 -18.47 -9.45
CA ARG A 127 5.12 -17.41 -9.68
C ARG A 127 5.67 -16.00 -9.52
N VAL A 128 6.50 -15.80 -8.50
CA VAL A 128 7.01 -14.48 -8.13
C VAL A 128 8.51 -14.57 -7.86
N TYR A 129 9.27 -13.68 -8.47
CA TYR A 129 10.66 -13.41 -8.09
C TYR A 129 10.79 -11.90 -7.94
N GLY A 130 11.40 -11.46 -6.84
CA GLY A 130 11.64 -10.05 -6.62
C GLY A 130 12.63 -9.51 -7.66
N ILE A 131 12.57 -8.20 -7.90
CA ILE A 131 13.56 -7.49 -8.70
C ILE A 131 14.95 -7.54 -8.05
N ALA A 132 15.01 -7.54 -6.72
CA ALA A 132 16.21 -7.62 -5.90
C ALA A 132 16.07 -8.75 -4.86
N PRO A 133 16.08 -10.02 -5.29
CA PRO A 133 15.68 -11.17 -4.48
C PRO A 133 16.62 -11.49 -3.32
N GLN A 134 17.74 -10.78 -3.16
CA GLN A 134 18.65 -10.87 -2.01
C GLN A 134 18.80 -9.54 -1.25
N SER A 135 18.05 -8.50 -1.58
CA SER A 135 17.96 -7.32 -0.72
C SER A 135 17.27 -7.64 0.60
N ALA A 136 17.49 -6.78 1.58
CA ALA A 136 16.78 -6.80 2.84
C ALA A 136 15.62 -5.79 2.82
N ILE A 137 14.51 -6.11 3.45
CA ILE A 137 13.35 -5.22 3.63
C ILE A 137 13.33 -4.74 5.07
N TYR A 138 13.24 -3.43 5.25
CA TYR A 138 12.93 -2.83 6.54
C TYR A 138 11.49 -2.30 6.51
N PRO A 139 10.52 -3.01 7.11
CA PRO A 139 9.13 -2.61 7.06
C PRO A 139 8.82 -1.57 8.15
N VAL A 140 8.17 -0.48 7.75
CA VAL A 140 7.55 0.48 8.65
C VAL A 140 6.06 0.40 8.44
N ARG A 141 5.33 -0.01 9.48
CA ARG A 141 3.88 -0.20 9.47
C ARG A 141 3.19 0.89 10.25
N PHE A 142 2.06 1.33 9.73
CA PHE A 142 1.12 2.18 10.45
C PHE A 142 -0.14 1.43 10.89
N ALA A 143 -0.80 1.93 11.94
CA ALA A 143 -2.06 1.37 12.43
C ALA A 143 -3.25 1.59 11.47
N SER A 144 -3.25 2.71 10.75
CA SER A 144 -4.27 3.06 9.75
C SER A 144 -3.72 3.05 8.31
N PRO A 145 -4.59 2.90 7.29
CA PRO A 145 -4.21 3.06 5.89
C PRO A 145 -3.53 4.40 5.62
N VAL A 146 -2.53 4.39 4.74
CA VAL A 146 -1.63 5.53 4.52
C VAL A 146 -2.35 6.80 4.07
N GLU A 147 -3.46 6.64 3.36
CA GLU A 147 -4.30 7.73 2.86
C GLU A 147 -4.91 8.55 3.99
N ASN A 148 -5.24 7.88 5.11
CA ASN A 148 -5.89 8.46 6.28
C ASN A 148 -4.90 8.86 7.39
N LEU A 149 -3.61 8.57 7.22
CA LEU A 149 -2.62 8.86 8.24
C LEU A 149 -2.35 10.35 8.36
N ARG A 150 -2.15 10.76 9.62
CA ARG A 150 -1.57 12.05 9.93
C ARG A 150 -0.19 12.15 9.29
N ARG A 151 0.08 13.28 8.63
CA ARG A 151 1.30 13.49 7.84
C ARG A 151 2.58 13.48 8.70
N ASP A 152 2.47 13.85 9.97
CA ASP A 152 3.57 13.76 10.93
C ASP A 152 3.95 12.31 11.28
N LEU A 153 3.01 11.37 11.24
CA LEU A 153 3.31 9.93 11.38
C LEU A 153 4.08 9.42 10.16
N LEU A 154 3.65 9.78 8.95
CA LEU A 154 4.36 9.42 7.72
C LEU A 154 5.79 9.95 7.70
N ALA A 155 5.98 11.22 8.08
CA ALA A 155 7.30 11.82 8.22
C ALA A 155 8.18 11.09 9.25
N ARG A 156 7.59 10.64 10.37
CA ARG A 156 8.31 9.80 11.36
C ARG A 156 8.72 8.46 10.76
N GLY A 157 7.83 7.77 10.04
CA GLY A 157 8.15 6.50 9.40
C GLY A 157 9.24 6.58 8.33
N ILE A 158 9.27 7.68 7.57
CA ILE A 158 10.37 7.96 6.63
C ILE A 158 11.71 8.05 7.36
N ARG A 159 11.80 8.88 8.42
CA ARG A 159 13.04 9.02 9.20
C ARG A 159 13.46 7.71 9.84
N ASP A 160 12.50 6.99 10.43
CA ASP A 160 12.74 5.71 11.08
C ASP A 160 13.37 4.67 10.13
N ALA A 161 12.86 4.55 8.90
CA ALA A 161 13.46 3.66 7.90
C ALA A 161 14.90 4.05 7.56
N VAL A 162 15.20 5.35 7.43
CA VAL A 162 16.56 5.84 7.17
C VAL A 162 17.48 5.58 8.37
N ASP A 163 17.01 5.82 9.59
CA ASP A 163 17.76 5.59 10.82
C ASP A 163 18.11 4.11 11.04
N HIS A 164 17.28 3.22 10.51
CA HIS A 164 17.54 1.78 10.48
C HIS A 164 18.29 1.30 9.22
N GLY A 165 18.97 2.21 8.54
CA GLY A 165 19.95 1.88 7.51
C GLY A 165 19.36 1.59 6.13
N ALA A 166 18.12 2.02 5.84
CA ALA A 166 17.60 1.98 4.48
C ALA A 166 18.50 2.79 3.53
N ARG A 167 18.97 2.15 2.47
CA ARG A 167 19.70 2.79 1.36
C ARG A 167 18.78 3.18 0.21
N VAL A 168 17.61 2.54 0.14
CA VAL A 168 16.51 2.87 -0.76
C VAL A 168 15.22 2.99 0.07
N LEU A 169 14.41 4.02 -0.16
CA LEU A 169 13.06 4.10 0.37
C LEU A 169 12.05 3.87 -0.75
N ASN A 170 11.08 2.98 -0.49
CA ASN A 170 9.89 2.81 -1.31
C ASN A 170 8.71 3.53 -0.62
N LEU A 171 8.23 4.61 -1.23
CA LEU A 171 7.07 5.37 -0.79
C LEU A 171 5.91 5.17 -1.77
N SER A 172 5.12 4.12 -1.54
CA SER A 172 3.99 3.73 -2.41
C SER A 172 2.68 4.43 -2.03
N PHE A 173 2.75 5.73 -1.76
CA PHE A 173 1.61 6.59 -1.46
C PHE A 173 1.75 7.94 -2.18
N ALA A 174 0.62 8.62 -2.37
CA ALA A 174 0.56 9.93 -2.99
C ALA A 174 -0.49 10.80 -2.29
N THR A 175 -0.18 12.09 -2.09
CA THR A 175 -1.09 13.11 -1.56
C THR A 175 -1.04 14.35 -2.45
N PRO A 176 -2.17 15.04 -2.70
CA PRO A 176 -2.18 16.25 -3.52
C PRO A 176 -1.68 17.48 -2.74
N VAL A 177 -1.51 17.34 -1.43
CA VAL A 177 -1.08 18.41 -0.53
C VAL A 177 0.41 18.28 -0.23
N ASP A 178 1.14 19.37 -0.48
CA ASP A 178 2.53 19.54 -0.05
C ASP A 178 2.58 19.75 1.47
N ASP A 179 3.19 18.80 2.17
CA ASP A 179 3.25 18.77 3.62
C ASP A 179 4.68 19.06 4.13
N PRO A 180 4.90 20.10 4.95
CA PRO A 180 6.22 20.46 5.45
C PRO A 180 6.93 19.35 6.23
N ALA A 181 6.21 18.51 6.98
CA ALA A 181 6.81 17.44 7.76
C ALA A 181 7.32 16.31 6.85
N ILE A 182 6.53 15.93 5.84
CA ILE A 182 6.94 14.93 4.84
C ILE A 182 8.10 15.49 4.00
N ARG A 183 8.01 16.74 3.53
CA ARG A 183 9.06 17.39 2.75
C ARG A 183 10.39 17.42 3.51
N ALA A 184 10.37 17.78 4.79
CA ALA A 184 11.56 17.79 5.63
C ALA A 184 12.15 16.39 5.85
N ALA A 185 11.31 15.36 6.05
CA ALA A 185 11.77 13.99 6.20
C ALA A 185 12.39 13.43 4.90
N VAL A 186 11.79 13.75 3.75
CA VAL A 186 12.34 13.37 2.43
C VAL A 186 13.65 14.10 2.15
N ALA A 187 13.72 15.41 2.41
CA ALA A 187 14.94 16.18 2.23
C ALA A 187 16.09 15.66 3.10
N ASP A 188 15.82 15.26 4.34
CA ASP A 188 16.80 14.61 5.23
C ASP A 188 17.29 13.26 4.64
N ALA A 189 16.37 12.41 4.18
CA ALA A 189 16.72 11.14 3.55
C ALA A 189 17.63 11.34 2.32
N VAL A 190 17.28 12.28 1.44
CA VAL A 190 18.07 12.64 0.26
C VAL A 190 19.44 13.19 0.66
N ALA A 191 19.51 14.08 1.65
CA ALA A 191 20.76 14.65 2.13
C ALA A 191 21.70 13.60 2.74
N ARG A 192 21.15 12.52 3.32
CA ARG A 192 21.88 11.37 3.84
C ARG A 192 22.25 10.34 2.75
N GLY A 193 21.96 10.64 1.48
CA GLY A 193 22.34 9.80 0.34
C GLY A 193 21.44 8.57 0.15
N VAL A 194 20.22 8.60 0.67
CA VAL A 194 19.22 7.54 0.45
C VAL A 194 18.52 7.79 -0.88
N VAL A 195 18.36 6.73 -1.69
CA VAL A 195 17.57 6.80 -2.92
C VAL A 195 16.09 6.77 -2.54
N VAL A 196 15.39 7.89 -2.67
CA VAL A 196 13.95 7.98 -2.37
C VAL A 196 13.17 7.74 -3.65
N VAL A 197 12.37 6.68 -3.68
CA VAL A 197 11.53 6.29 -4.82
C VAL A 197 10.07 6.42 -4.41
N ALA A 198 9.27 7.18 -5.16
CA ALA A 198 7.88 7.44 -4.80
C ALA A 198 6.92 7.27 -5.96
N ALA A 199 5.71 6.80 -5.64
CA ALA A 199 4.62 6.63 -6.60
C ALA A 199 4.11 7.97 -7.12
N ALA A 200 3.88 8.06 -8.43
CA ALA A 200 3.24 9.23 -9.03
C ALA A 200 1.78 9.40 -8.56
N GLY A 201 1.10 8.31 -8.21
CA GLY A 201 -0.31 8.28 -7.80
C GLY A 201 -1.23 7.84 -8.94
N ASN A 202 -2.50 7.55 -8.61
CA ASN A 202 -3.44 6.82 -9.45
C ASN A 202 -4.70 7.63 -9.83
N GLU A 203 -4.59 8.96 -9.79
CA GLU A 203 -5.70 9.90 -9.98
C GLU A 203 -5.71 10.55 -11.37
N GLY A 204 -4.96 10.02 -12.33
CA GLY A 204 -4.74 10.64 -13.65
C GLY A 204 -6.04 10.88 -14.44
N ARG A 205 -7.08 10.06 -14.21
CA ARG A 205 -8.42 10.25 -14.78
C ARG A 205 -9.27 11.27 -14.03
N THR A 206 -9.12 11.36 -12.71
CA THR A 206 -10.04 12.09 -11.82
C THR A 206 -9.52 13.47 -11.43
N GLN A 207 -8.20 13.64 -11.40
CA GLN A 207 -7.50 14.88 -11.04
C GLN A 207 -6.34 15.15 -12.00
N PRO A 208 -6.61 15.29 -13.32
CA PRO A 208 -5.55 15.49 -14.31
C PRO A 208 -4.76 16.78 -14.05
N GLY A 209 -3.43 16.71 -14.14
CA GLY A 209 -2.53 17.86 -13.94
C GLY A 209 -2.26 18.24 -12.48
N GLN A 210 -2.90 17.58 -11.51
CA GLN A 210 -2.58 17.73 -10.10
C GLN A 210 -1.14 17.28 -9.83
N THR A 211 -0.42 18.03 -8.99
CA THR A 211 0.92 17.64 -8.51
C THR A 211 0.78 16.79 -7.26
N TRP A 212 1.57 15.72 -7.19
CA TRP A 212 1.45 14.70 -6.15
C TRP A 212 2.77 14.52 -5.39
N TYR A 213 2.65 14.47 -4.07
CA TYR A 213 3.77 14.34 -3.14
C TYR A 213 3.73 12.97 -2.45
N PRO A 214 4.89 12.35 -2.14
CA PRO A 214 6.24 12.94 -2.17
C PRO A 214 6.96 12.88 -3.51
N ALA A 215 6.39 12.26 -4.56
CA ALA A 215 7.03 12.11 -5.87
C ALA A 215 7.51 13.43 -6.49
N ALA A 216 6.76 14.51 -6.28
CA ALA A 216 7.13 15.83 -6.74
C ALA A 216 8.30 16.48 -5.97
N TYR A 217 8.73 15.99 -4.81
CA TYR A 217 9.84 16.64 -4.09
C TYR A 217 11.19 16.50 -4.80
N ASP A 218 12.05 17.49 -4.57
CA ASP A 218 13.44 17.49 -5.04
C ASP A 218 14.21 16.27 -4.52
N GLY A 219 14.98 15.64 -5.40
CA GLY A 219 15.77 14.44 -5.08
C GLY A 219 14.97 13.15 -4.96
N VAL A 220 13.64 13.18 -5.16
CA VAL A 220 12.81 11.98 -5.25
C VAL A 220 12.71 11.48 -6.68
N LEU A 221 12.92 10.19 -6.87
CA LEU A 221 12.69 9.50 -8.14
C LEU A 221 11.20 9.16 -8.26
N ALA A 222 10.48 9.95 -9.05
CA ALA A 222 9.03 9.81 -9.27
C ALA A 222 8.72 8.73 -10.32
N VAL A 223 7.87 7.77 -9.94
CA VAL A 223 7.60 6.59 -10.76
C VAL A 223 6.16 6.54 -11.24
N ALA A 224 5.97 6.58 -12.56
CA ALA A 224 4.70 6.34 -13.23
C ALA A 224 4.52 4.86 -13.60
N ALA A 225 3.29 4.46 -13.93
CA ALA A 225 2.96 3.09 -14.31
C ALA A 225 2.71 2.93 -15.81
N VAL A 226 3.26 1.87 -16.39
CA VAL A 226 2.94 1.38 -17.74
C VAL A 226 2.31 0.00 -17.72
N ASP A 227 1.58 -0.31 -18.78
CA ASP A 227 1.02 -1.63 -19.04
C ASP A 227 2.03 -2.58 -19.71
N GLU A 228 1.57 -3.80 -19.98
CA GLU A 228 2.36 -4.86 -20.60
C GLU A 228 2.89 -4.58 -22.01
N ARG A 229 2.37 -3.53 -22.65
CA ARG A 229 2.79 -3.05 -23.98
C ARG A 229 3.68 -1.80 -23.86
N GLY A 230 4.05 -1.41 -22.64
CA GLY A 230 4.78 -0.17 -22.37
C GLY A 230 3.93 1.09 -22.53
N ARG A 231 2.60 0.98 -22.59
CA ARG A 231 1.74 2.15 -22.71
C ARG A 231 1.48 2.73 -21.32
N PRO A 232 1.54 4.05 -21.13
CA PRO A 232 1.22 4.62 -19.83
C PRO A 232 -0.23 4.34 -19.44
N VAL A 233 -0.41 3.90 -18.21
CA VAL A 233 -1.72 3.60 -17.60
C VAL A 233 -2.51 4.91 -17.48
N GLU A 234 -3.82 4.89 -17.74
CA GLU A 234 -4.65 6.11 -17.71
C GLU A 234 -4.80 6.68 -16.29
N GLU A 235 -4.84 5.80 -15.30
CA GLU A 235 -4.91 6.14 -13.89
C GLU A 235 -3.59 6.73 -13.38
N SER A 236 -2.45 6.43 -14.00
CA SER A 236 -1.15 6.96 -13.55
C SER A 236 -1.13 8.48 -13.70
N ASN A 237 -0.84 9.19 -12.59
CA ASN A 237 -0.63 10.63 -12.62
C ASN A 237 0.53 10.99 -13.55
N ALA A 238 0.42 12.18 -14.15
CA ALA A 238 1.35 12.70 -15.13
C ALA A 238 1.72 14.14 -14.82
N GLY A 239 2.98 14.50 -15.04
CA GLY A 239 3.49 15.85 -14.80
C GLY A 239 4.98 15.94 -15.09
N ASP A 240 5.51 17.17 -15.13
CA ASP A 240 6.94 17.41 -15.36
C ASP A 240 7.82 16.84 -14.25
N TRP A 241 7.23 16.55 -13.09
CA TRP A 241 7.87 15.94 -11.94
C TRP A 241 8.04 14.41 -12.04
N VAL A 242 7.46 13.75 -13.06
CA VAL A 242 7.64 12.31 -13.33
C VAL A 242 9.02 12.06 -13.95
N ASP A 243 9.81 11.16 -13.36
CA ASP A 243 11.20 10.89 -13.79
C ASP A 243 11.33 9.64 -14.63
N ILE A 244 10.61 8.59 -14.29
CA ILE A 244 10.71 7.27 -14.94
C ILE A 244 9.38 6.51 -14.83
N ALA A 245 9.20 5.49 -15.65
CA ALA A 245 8.10 4.55 -15.52
C ALA A 245 8.59 3.12 -15.30
N ALA A 246 7.69 2.28 -14.79
CA ALA A 246 7.90 0.84 -14.71
C ALA A 246 6.57 0.10 -14.96
N PRO A 247 6.62 -1.20 -15.30
CA PRO A 247 5.43 -2.03 -15.29
C PRO A 247 4.70 -1.87 -13.96
N GLY A 248 3.42 -1.55 -14.03
CA GLY A 248 2.62 -1.24 -12.84
C GLY A 248 1.26 -1.88 -12.82
N VAL A 249 0.89 -2.70 -13.82
CA VAL A 249 -0.42 -3.39 -13.87
C VAL A 249 -0.23 -4.82 -14.35
N ALA A 250 -1.18 -5.69 -13.98
CA ALA A 250 -1.16 -7.12 -14.27
C ALA A 250 0.08 -7.84 -13.70
N LEU A 251 0.60 -7.37 -12.56
CA LEU A 251 1.77 -7.94 -11.90
C LEU A 251 1.35 -8.96 -10.84
N THR A 252 1.95 -10.14 -10.85
CA THR A 252 1.76 -11.16 -9.82
C THR A 252 2.77 -10.96 -8.69
N THR A 253 2.28 -10.85 -7.45
CA THR A 253 3.12 -10.65 -6.27
C THR A 253 2.57 -11.41 -5.05
N THR A 254 3.31 -11.39 -3.95
CA THR A 254 2.95 -12.02 -2.67
C THR A 254 1.81 -11.28 -1.99
N ALA A 255 1.00 -12.00 -1.22
CA ALA A 255 -0.04 -11.46 -0.36
C ALA A 255 -0.04 -12.23 0.98
N PRO A 256 -0.54 -11.64 2.08
CA PRO A 256 -0.49 -12.28 3.39
C PRO A 256 -1.11 -13.69 3.42
N GLY A 257 -0.58 -14.54 4.30
CA GLY A 257 -1.05 -15.91 4.47
C GLY A 257 -0.51 -16.89 3.42
N GLY A 258 0.67 -16.61 2.85
CA GLY A 258 1.31 -17.48 1.85
C GLY A 258 0.66 -17.45 0.46
N ARG A 259 -0.09 -16.38 0.15
CA ARG A 259 -0.90 -16.24 -1.06
C ARG A 259 -0.21 -15.39 -2.13
N TYR A 260 -0.79 -15.40 -3.32
CA TYR A 260 -0.41 -14.54 -4.42
C TYR A 260 -1.61 -13.79 -4.97
N LEU A 261 -1.39 -12.58 -5.46
CA LEU A 261 -2.39 -11.74 -6.09
C LEU A 261 -1.83 -11.03 -7.32
N THR A 262 -2.72 -10.73 -8.26
CA THR A 262 -2.42 -9.85 -9.39
C THR A 262 -2.81 -8.43 -9.04
N VAL A 263 -1.89 -7.49 -9.24
CA VAL A 263 -2.01 -6.11 -8.74
C VAL A 263 -1.82 -5.07 -9.85
N GLY A 264 -2.25 -3.84 -9.56
CA GLY A 264 -2.12 -2.69 -10.46
C GLY A 264 -2.11 -1.35 -9.76
N GLY A 265 -1.28 -0.41 -10.24
CA GLY A 265 -1.09 0.93 -9.71
C GLY A 265 0.38 1.36 -9.67
N THR A 266 0.60 2.68 -9.51
CA THR A 266 1.95 3.26 -9.40
C THR A 266 2.73 2.74 -8.20
N SER A 267 2.03 2.30 -7.13
CA SER A 267 2.63 1.64 -5.96
C SER A 267 3.54 0.47 -6.33
N PHE A 268 3.14 -0.31 -7.33
CA PHE A 268 3.86 -1.51 -7.76
C PHE A 268 4.96 -1.19 -8.76
N ALA A 269 4.76 -0.16 -9.59
CA ALA A 269 5.83 0.40 -10.42
C ALA A 269 6.98 0.95 -9.54
N THR A 270 6.66 1.66 -8.45
CA THR A 270 7.62 2.13 -7.44
C THR A 270 8.43 0.99 -6.85
N ALA A 271 7.78 -0.14 -6.55
CA ALA A 271 8.45 -1.34 -6.04
C ALA A 271 9.46 -1.90 -7.06
N VAL A 272 9.10 -1.93 -8.34
CA VAL A 272 10.01 -2.38 -9.41
C VAL A 272 11.25 -1.49 -9.51
N VAL A 273 11.07 -0.17 -9.48
CA VAL A 273 12.18 0.79 -9.51
C VAL A 273 13.03 0.71 -8.25
N SER A 274 12.41 0.55 -7.07
CA SER A 274 13.11 0.41 -5.79
C SER A 274 14.01 -0.84 -5.76
N GLY A 275 13.51 -1.97 -6.27
CA GLY A 275 14.33 -3.17 -6.42
C GLY A 275 15.48 -2.96 -7.41
N THR A 276 15.23 -2.27 -8.53
CA THR A 276 16.27 -1.97 -9.51
C THR A 276 17.37 -1.06 -8.91
N ALA A 277 16.99 -0.06 -8.13
CA ALA A 277 17.93 0.78 -7.38
C ALA A 277 18.80 -0.06 -6.42
N ALA A 278 18.21 -1.07 -5.76
CA ALA A 278 18.96 -1.99 -4.90
C ALA A 278 19.97 -2.85 -5.69
N LEU A 279 19.63 -3.31 -6.90
CA LEU A 279 20.59 -4.00 -7.77
C LEU A 279 21.78 -3.08 -8.12
N VAL A 280 21.49 -1.84 -8.52
CA VAL A 280 22.52 -0.84 -8.86
C VAL A 280 23.42 -0.56 -7.66
N LEU A 281 22.85 -0.39 -6.47
CA LEU A 281 23.60 -0.15 -5.24
C LEU A 281 24.47 -1.34 -4.81
N GLN A 282 24.07 -2.59 -5.08
CA GLN A 282 24.97 -3.72 -4.87
C GLN A 282 26.16 -3.66 -5.83
N ARG A 283 25.91 -3.39 -7.12
CA ARG A 283 26.96 -3.37 -8.15
C ARG A 283 27.92 -2.19 -7.97
N TYR A 284 27.39 -1.05 -7.52
CA TYR A 284 28.09 0.21 -7.32
C TYR A 284 27.85 0.73 -5.89
N PRO A 285 28.46 0.11 -4.86
CA PRO A 285 28.14 0.41 -3.45
C PRO A 285 28.47 1.84 -3.00
N LYS A 286 29.38 2.50 -3.72
CA LYS A 286 29.79 3.90 -3.49
C LYS A 286 28.97 4.92 -4.26
N ALA A 287 28.03 4.48 -5.12
CA ALA A 287 27.22 5.41 -5.88
C ALA A 287 26.36 6.27 -4.94
N THR A 288 26.29 7.56 -5.24
CA THR A 288 25.38 8.48 -4.55
C THR A 288 23.94 8.25 -5.00
N ALA A 289 22.96 8.75 -4.24
CA ALA A 289 21.56 8.66 -4.62
C ALA A 289 21.28 9.30 -5.98
N ALA A 290 21.92 10.44 -6.26
CA ALA A 290 21.82 11.13 -7.56
C ALA A 290 22.40 10.29 -8.69
N GLU A 291 23.57 9.67 -8.50
CA GLU A 291 24.18 8.80 -9.51
C GLU A 291 23.33 7.55 -9.80
N VAL A 292 22.65 7.01 -8.77
CA VAL A 292 21.69 5.91 -8.96
C VAL A 292 20.49 6.39 -9.78
N ALA A 293 19.89 7.53 -9.43
CA ALA A 293 18.75 8.09 -10.17
C ALA A 293 19.12 8.43 -11.63
N ASP A 294 20.28 9.05 -11.86
CA ASP A 294 20.79 9.36 -13.19
C ASP A 294 21.06 8.10 -14.01
N ARG A 295 21.63 7.06 -13.39
CA ARG A 295 21.84 5.78 -14.05
C ARG A 295 20.51 5.14 -14.44
N LEU A 296 19.53 5.07 -13.54
CA LEU A 296 18.21 4.49 -13.83
C LEU A 296 17.48 5.24 -14.95
N THR A 297 17.52 6.57 -14.94
CA THR A 297 16.82 7.40 -15.94
C THR A 297 17.55 7.44 -17.28
N SER A 298 18.89 7.52 -17.30
CA SER A 298 19.67 7.55 -18.55
C SER A 298 19.68 6.23 -19.30
N THR A 299 19.48 5.10 -18.61
CA THR A 299 19.40 3.77 -19.23
C THR A 299 17.97 3.30 -19.48
N ALA A 300 16.95 4.11 -19.18
CA ALA A 300 15.56 3.75 -19.40
C ALA A 300 15.24 3.54 -20.89
N VAL A 301 14.38 2.57 -21.18
CA VAL A 301 13.86 2.32 -22.53
C VAL A 301 12.87 3.42 -22.90
N ARG A 302 13.25 4.27 -23.86
CA ARG A 302 12.40 5.35 -24.36
C ARG A 302 11.24 4.80 -25.19
N ILE A 303 10.02 5.23 -24.85
CA ILE A 303 8.77 4.80 -25.50
C ILE A 303 8.23 5.87 -26.47
N ALA A 304 8.46 7.14 -26.16
CA ALA A 304 8.06 8.31 -26.94
C ALA A 304 9.22 9.32 -27.00
N GLY A 305 9.05 10.43 -27.76
CA GLY A 305 10.07 11.43 -28.12
C GLY A 305 10.80 12.15 -26.94
N PRO A 306 10.96 13.49 -26.93
CA PRO A 306 11.54 14.15 -25.75
C PRO A 306 10.70 13.86 -24.48
N ARG A 307 11.33 13.96 -23.29
CA ARG A 307 10.79 13.56 -21.97
C ARG A 307 9.26 13.76 -21.86
N ASP A 308 8.54 12.65 -21.75
CA ASP A 308 7.08 12.61 -21.70
C ASP A 308 6.60 12.74 -20.25
N ARG A 309 5.60 13.58 -19.99
CA ARG A 309 5.02 13.78 -18.65
C ARG A 309 4.38 12.52 -18.05
N ARG A 310 4.08 11.51 -18.86
CA ARG A 310 3.46 10.24 -18.44
C ARG A 310 4.47 9.12 -18.16
N VAL A 311 5.69 9.21 -18.68
CA VAL A 311 6.72 8.15 -18.51
C VAL A 311 8.12 8.66 -18.20
N GLY A 312 8.31 9.97 -18.10
CA GLY A 312 9.60 10.61 -17.85
C GLY A 312 10.65 10.21 -18.90
N ALA A 313 11.74 9.61 -18.43
CA ALA A 313 12.83 9.12 -19.27
C ALA A 313 12.51 7.82 -20.03
N GLY A 314 11.43 7.10 -19.67
CA GLY A 314 11.05 5.83 -20.27
C GLY A 314 10.83 4.73 -19.22
N ILE A 315 10.79 3.47 -19.66
CA ILE A 315 10.63 2.31 -18.78
C ILE A 315 11.99 1.93 -18.18
N VAL A 316 12.04 1.68 -16.87
CA VAL A 316 13.23 1.16 -16.20
C VAL A 316 13.74 -0.13 -16.86
N ASP A 317 15.06 -0.22 -17.06
CA ASP A 317 15.77 -1.40 -17.57
C ASP A 317 16.85 -1.84 -16.57
N PRO A 318 16.58 -2.86 -15.74
CA PRO A 318 17.54 -3.34 -14.75
C PRO A 318 18.87 -3.79 -15.33
N TYR A 319 18.88 -4.47 -16.48
CA TYR A 319 20.10 -4.98 -17.07
C TYR A 319 20.95 -3.85 -17.65
N ALA A 320 20.35 -2.90 -18.37
CA ALA A 320 21.04 -1.73 -18.87
C ALA A 320 21.59 -0.87 -17.73
N ALA A 321 20.81 -0.68 -16.65
CA ALA A 321 21.25 0.05 -15.46
C ALA A 321 22.51 -0.57 -14.83
N LEU A 322 22.68 -1.89 -14.88
CA LEU A 322 23.85 -2.61 -14.35
C LEU A 322 25.06 -2.66 -15.29
N THR A 323 24.88 -2.42 -16.59
CA THR A 323 25.91 -2.68 -17.61
C THR A 323 26.36 -1.44 -18.38
N ALA A 324 25.56 -0.37 -18.41
CA ALA A 324 25.89 0.83 -19.17
C ALA A 324 27.25 1.43 -18.76
N PRO A 325 28.21 1.55 -19.70
CA PRO A 325 29.51 2.15 -19.44
C PRO A 325 29.36 3.66 -19.24
N GLY A 326 30.06 4.23 -18.26
CA GLY A 326 30.18 5.68 -18.17
C GLY A 326 29.04 6.44 -17.49
N ALA A 327 28.46 5.92 -16.39
CA ALA A 327 28.05 6.85 -15.32
C ALA A 327 29.31 7.37 -14.60
N ALA A 328 30.25 7.93 -15.35
CA ALA A 328 31.33 8.74 -14.80
C ALA A 328 30.71 10.11 -14.54
N VAL A 329 30.36 10.31 -13.28
CA VAL A 329 30.04 11.56 -12.58
C VAL A 329 30.45 12.82 -13.35
N PRO A 330 29.50 13.60 -13.88
CA PRO A 330 29.46 15.02 -13.60
C PRO A 330 28.74 15.17 -12.27
N SER A 331 29.39 15.82 -11.31
CA SER A 331 28.80 16.25 -10.03
C SER A 331 27.80 17.39 -10.26
N ALA A 332 26.83 17.19 -11.17
CA ALA A 332 25.72 18.09 -11.28
C ALA A 332 24.86 17.86 -10.03
N PRO A 333 24.54 18.91 -9.24
CA PRO A 333 23.56 18.78 -8.19
C PRO A 333 22.27 18.21 -8.80
N PRO A 334 21.48 17.40 -8.04
CA PRO A 334 20.17 16.98 -8.51
C PRO A 334 19.44 18.22 -9.01
N ARG A 335 18.97 18.20 -10.26
CA ARG A 335 18.27 19.35 -10.81
C ARG A 335 17.10 19.64 -9.87
N PRO A 336 17.02 20.84 -9.28
CA PRO A 336 15.83 21.21 -8.54
C PRO A 336 14.66 21.05 -9.50
N LYS A 337 13.69 20.22 -9.13
CA LYS A 337 12.36 20.24 -9.74
C LYS A 337 11.80 21.60 -9.33
N GLN A 338 12.05 22.63 -10.13
CA GLN A 338 11.37 23.92 -9.98
C GLN A 338 9.89 23.68 -10.31
N ILE A 339 9.15 23.22 -9.30
CA ILE A 339 7.71 23.00 -9.38
C ILE A 339 7.06 24.26 -8.87
N GLU A 340 6.24 24.86 -9.72
CA GLU A 340 5.34 25.94 -9.32
C GLU A 340 4.44 25.38 -8.20
N VAL A 341 4.60 25.89 -6.98
CA VAL A 341 3.84 25.43 -5.82
C VAL A 341 2.37 25.68 -6.11
N ALA A 342 1.63 24.60 -6.38
CA ALA A 342 0.19 24.69 -6.53
C ALA A 342 -0.40 25.29 -5.24
N PRO A 343 -1.19 26.37 -5.30
CA PRO A 343 -1.81 26.94 -4.11
C PRO A 343 -2.68 25.88 -3.43
N LEU A 344 -2.67 25.87 -2.10
CA LEU A 344 -3.47 24.97 -1.28
C LEU A 344 -4.92 24.95 -1.79
N PRO A 345 -5.53 23.78 -2.04
CA PRO A 345 -6.95 23.71 -2.35
C PRO A 345 -7.72 24.35 -1.19
N HIS A 346 -8.46 25.42 -1.47
CA HIS A 346 -9.45 25.90 -0.52
C HIS A 346 -10.52 24.81 -0.40
N GLU A 347 -10.80 24.33 0.82
CA GLU A 347 -12.00 23.55 1.07
C GLU A 347 -13.22 24.44 0.79
N ASP A 348 -13.68 24.44 -0.45
CA ASP A 348 -15.03 24.89 -0.75
C ASP A 348 -16.00 23.90 -0.09
N THR A 349 -16.38 24.21 1.16
CA THR A 349 -17.47 23.56 1.91
C THR A 349 -18.84 23.70 1.22
N ALA A 350 -18.89 24.29 0.02
CA ALA A 350 -20.07 24.34 -0.81
C ALA A 350 -20.23 23.04 -1.60
N LEU A 351 -21.17 22.20 -1.14
CA LEU A 351 -21.71 21.08 -1.94
C LEU A 351 -21.98 21.54 -3.39
N PRO A 352 -21.58 20.75 -4.41
CA PRO A 352 -21.80 21.10 -5.81
C PRO A 352 -23.30 21.34 -6.07
N PRO A 353 -23.69 22.23 -7.00
CA PRO A 353 -25.09 22.60 -7.24
C PRO A 353 -26.02 21.39 -7.41
N LEU A 354 -25.49 20.30 -8.00
CA LEU A 354 -26.19 19.02 -8.20
C LEU A 354 -26.51 18.29 -6.88
N ALA A 355 -25.64 18.37 -5.87
CA ALA A 355 -25.86 17.75 -4.57
C ALA A 355 -26.96 18.47 -3.77
N LYS A 356 -27.08 19.80 -3.92
CA LYS A 356 -28.19 20.57 -3.32
C LYS A 356 -29.54 20.20 -3.92
N THR A 357 -29.59 19.91 -5.23
CA THR A 357 -30.83 19.42 -5.86
C THR A 357 -31.16 17.99 -5.45
N ALA A 358 -30.17 17.11 -5.33
CA ALA A 358 -30.38 15.70 -4.95
C ALA A 358 -30.95 15.55 -3.52
N LEU A 359 -30.50 16.37 -2.57
CA LEU A 359 -31.04 16.44 -1.21
C LEU A 359 -32.50 16.94 -1.19
N GLY A 360 -32.83 17.91 -2.05
CA GLY A 360 -34.21 18.42 -2.18
C GLY A 360 -35.19 17.38 -2.72
N TRP A 361 -34.79 16.63 -3.76
CA TRP A 361 -35.63 15.57 -4.33
C TRP A 361 -35.76 14.34 -3.41
N GLY A 362 -34.69 13.98 -2.69
CA GLY A 362 -34.71 12.88 -1.71
C GLY A 362 -35.69 13.13 -0.55
N GLY A 363 -35.72 14.36 -0.03
CA GLY A 363 -36.67 14.76 1.02
C GLY A 363 -38.13 14.77 0.54
N ALA A 364 -38.38 15.25 -0.67
CA ALA A 364 -39.73 15.27 -1.26
C ALA A 364 -40.28 13.85 -1.53
N LEU A 365 -39.43 12.93 -1.99
CA LEU A 365 -39.81 11.53 -2.23
C LEU A 365 -40.13 10.78 -0.92
N LEU A 366 -39.36 11.02 0.15
CA LEU A 366 -39.63 10.44 1.48
C LEU A 366 -40.94 10.96 2.08
N ALA A 367 -41.23 12.26 1.93
CA ALA A 367 -42.50 12.83 2.39
C ALA A 367 -43.71 12.25 1.63
N LEU A 368 -43.61 12.08 0.31
CA LEU A 368 -44.66 11.46 -0.50
C LEU A 368 -44.89 9.98 -0.15
N ALA A 369 -43.80 9.23 0.10
CA ALA A 369 -43.89 7.83 0.53
C ALA A 369 -44.57 7.69 1.91
N ALA A 370 -44.28 8.59 2.85
CA ALA A 370 -44.91 8.60 4.17
C ALA A 370 -46.42 8.92 4.09
N ILE A 371 -46.82 9.89 3.25
CA ILE A 371 -48.22 10.21 3.02
C ILE A 371 -48.96 9.02 2.41
N PHE A 372 -48.35 8.36 1.41
CA PHE A 372 -48.95 7.20 0.75
C PHE A 372 -49.12 6.01 1.72
N ALA A 373 -48.12 5.74 2.56
CA ALA A 373 -48.19 4.72 3.61
C ALA A 373 -49.30 5.04 4.63
N GLY A 374 -49.43 6.30 5.05
CA GLY A 374 -50.50 6.74 5.95
C GLY A 374 -51.90 6.54 5.35
N VAL A 375 -52.09 6.84 4.06
CA VAL A 375 -53.37 6.61 3.36
C VAL A 375 -53.70 5.12 3.26
N LEU A 376 -52.72 4.25 3.04
CA LEU A 376 -52.91 2.79 3.01
C LEU A 376 -53.31 2.23 4.37
N VAL A 377 -52.67 2.69 5.46
CA VAL A 377 -53.01 2.30 6.83
C VAL A 377 -54.43 2.75 7.20
N LEU A 378 -54.81 3.98 6.85
CA LEU A 378 -56.18 4.50 7.05
C LEU A 378 -57.23 3.70 6.26
N ARG A 379 -56.93 3.30 5.02
CA ARG A 379 -57.82 2.47 4.20
C ARG A 379 -57.96 1.05 4.75
N TRP A 380 -56.87 0.47 5.26
CA TRP A 380 -56.89 -0.83 5.91
C TRP A 380 -57.70 -0.80 7.20
N ALA A 381 -57.48 0.19 8.07
CA ALA A 381 -58.23 0.38 9.32
C ALA A 381 -59.75 0.54 9.07
N ARG A 382 -60.15 1.26 8.00
CA ARG A 382 -61.57 1.41 7.62
C ARG A 382 -62.20 0.12 7.10
N ARG A 383 -61.44 -0.76 6.45
CA ARG A 383 -61.94 -2.07 5.97
C ARG A 383 -62.07 -3.08 7.10
N SER A 384 -61.19 -3.02 8.09
CA SER A 384 -61.24 -3.89 9.28
C SER A 384 -62.37 -3.52 10.26
N ALA A 385 -62.91 -2.30 10.17
CA ALA A 385 -64.05 -1.84 10.98
C ALA A 385 -65.42 -2.29 10.44
N THR A 386 -65.50 -2.79 9.21
CA THR A 386 -66.73 -3.32 8.60
C THR A 386 -66.63 -4.85 8.47
N GLY A 387 -66.68 -5.55 9.60
CA GLY A 387 -66.96 -6.99 9.63
C GLY A 387 -68.47 -7.25 9.60
N PRO A 388 -68.97 -8.29 8.90
CA PRO A 388 -70.41 -8.51 8.74
C PRO A 388 -71.07 -8.97 10.05
N ALA A 389 -72.19 -8.34 10.39
CA ALA A 389 -73.03 -8.72 11.52
C ALA A 389 -73.74 -10.06 11.26
N ARG A 390 -73.71 -10.94 12.27
CA ARG A 390 -74.47 -12.19 12.33
C ARG A 390 -75.97 -11.86 12.35
N SER A 391 -76.75 -12.39 11.40
CA SER A 391 -78.22 -12.33 11.44
C SER A 391 -78.77 -13.50 12.26
N ALA A 392 -79.52 -13.18 13.32
CA ALA A 392 -80.40 -14.10 14.03
C ALA A 392 -81.74 -14.26 13.29
N ALA A 393 -82.51 -15.26 13.71
CA ALA A 393 -83.61 -15.91 13.01
C ALA A 393 -85.00 -15.23 13.07
N ASP A 394 -85.85 -15.66 12.11
CA ASP A 394 -87.33 -15.85 12.09
C ASP A 394 -88.29 -14.64 12.22
N PRO A 395 -89.55 -14.69 11.68
CA PRO A 395 -90.49 -15.84 11.69
C PRO A 395 -91.37 -16.03 10.39
N PRO A 396 -92.38 -16.95 10.37
CA PRO A 396 -93.06 -17.44 9.15
C PRO A 396 -94.47 -16.86 8.91
N GLU A 397 -94.93 -16.89 7.65
CA GLU A 397 -96.34 -16.85 7.16
C GLU A 397 -96.29 -17.05 5.62
N VAL A 398 -96.78 -18.11 4.97
CA VAL A 398 -98.17 -18.55 4.71
C VAL A 398 -99.04 -17.50 3.99
N ASP A 399 -99.19 -17.59 2.65
CA ASP A 399 -100.44 -18.05 2.00
C ASP A 399 -100.46 -17.93 0.45
N LEU A 400 -101.02 -18.99 -0.16
CA LEU A 400 -101.92 -19.05 -1.34
C LEU A 400 -101.52 -18.45 -2.71
N LEU A 401 -101.15 -19.34 -3.65
CA LEU A 401 -102.05 -19.89 -4.70
C LEU A 401 -101.34 -20.98 -5.53
#